data_AF-A0A0H3ZRQ0-F1
#
_entry.id   AF-A0A0H3ZRQ0-F1
#
_cell.length_a   1.000
_cell.length_b   1.000
_cell.length_c   1.000
_cell.angle_alpha   90.00
_cell.angle_beta   90.00
_cell.angle_gamma   90.00
#
_symmetry.space_group_name_H-M   'P 1'
#
loop_
_entity.id
_entity.type
_entity.pdbx_description
1 polymer ?
#
loop_
_entity_poly.entity_id
_entity_poly.type
_entity_poly.pdbx_seq_one_letter_code
_entity_poly.pdbx_strand_id
1 'polypeptide(L)'
;MKILSLDECQRDLAALDAADRLTANMKVEIDRFKEMDTSKLMKKAMGMLMSGNLSLEALGLPVNLFEQLEQLEKLNGVARNKYRAVVVANQEQLGGVESVEVNHG
;
A
#
# COMPACT_ATOMS: atom_id res chain seq x y z
N MET A 1 7.64 22.43 12.36
CA MET A 1 8.11 21.09 11.95
C MET A 1 8.37 20.29 13.22
N LYS A 2 7.66 19.17 13.45
CA LYS A 2 7.92 18.34 14.64
C LYS A 2 9.18 17.52 14.36
N ILE A 3 10.25 17.76 15.12
CA ILE A 3 11.46 16.94 15.04
C ILE A 3 11.08 15.57 15.61
N LEU A 4 11.09 14.56 14.76
CA LEU A 4 10.89 13.17 15.18
C LEU A 4 12.12 12.70 15.96
N SER A 5 11.90 11.89 16.99
CA SER A 5 13.02 11.20 17.63
C SER A 5 13.66 10.21 16.67
N LEU A 6 14.92 9.85 16.91
CA LEU A 6 15.62 8.86 16.10
C LEU A 6 14.86 7.51 16.05
N ASP A 7 14.23 7.13 17.16
CA ASP A 7 13.41 5.92 17.26
C ASP A 7 12.12 6.02 16.43
N GLU A 8 11.50 7.20 16.36
CA GLU A 8 10.34 7.44 15.50
C GLU A 8 10.71 7.31 14.02
N CYS A 9 11.85 7.87 13.61
CA CYS A 9 12.37 7.73 12.26
C CYS A 9 12.67 6.26 11.92
N GLN A 10 13.29 5.49 12.81
CA GLN A 10 13.60 4.09 12.58
C GLN A 10 12.35 3.22 12.46
N ARG A 11 11.34 3.45 13.32
CA ARG A 11 10.05 2.74 13.22
C ARG A 11 9.34 3.04 11.91
N ASP A 12 9.37 4.29 11.47
CA ASP A 12 8.73 4.70 10.23
C ASP A 12 9.44 4.12 9.01
N LEU A 13 10.78 4.11 9.00
CA LEU A 13 11.56 3.45 7.94
C LEU A 13 11.30 1.94 7.90
N ALA A 14 11.26 1.26 9.05
CA ALA A 14 10.93 -0.17 9.10
C ALA A 14 9.52 -0.47 8.58
N ALA A 15 8.55 0.41 8.84
CA ALA A 15 7.20 0.29 8.30
C ALA A 15 7.16 0.50 6.78
N LEU A 16 7.97 1.42 6.24
CA LEU A 16 8.13 1.62 4.80
C LEU A 16 8.78 0.40 4.13
N ASP A 17 9.86 -0.13 4.70
CA ASP A 17 10.51 -1.35 4.19
C ASP A 17 9.55 -2.55 4.18
N ALA A 18 8.70 -2.67 5.21
CA ALA A 18 7.67 -3.70 5.26
C ALA A 18 6.60 -3.50 4.17
N ALA A 19 6.18 -2.26 3.92
CA ALA A 19 5.24 -1.92 2.86
C ALA A 19 5.81 -2.22 1.46
N ASP A 20 7.10 -1.94 1.24
CA ASP A 20 7.77 -2.23 -0.04
C ASP A 20 7.85 -3.74 -0.29
N ARG A 21 8.21 -4.52 0.73
CA ARG A 21 8.20 -5.99 0.64
C ARG A 21 6.81 -6.54 0.35
N LEU A 22 5.80 -6.02 1.05
CA LEU A 22 4.41 -6.43 0.84
C LEU A 22 3.91 -6.08 -0.57
N THR A 23 4.26 -4.89 -1.06
CA THR A 23 3.94 -4.43 -2.42
C THR A 23 4.62 -5.31 -3.48
N ALA A 24 5.90 -5.63 -3.29
CA ALA A 24 6.63 -6.51 -4.19
C ALA A 24 6.01 -7.91 -4.26
N ASN A 25 5.65 -8.48 -3.10
CA ASN A 25 5.00 -9.79 -3.02
C ASN A 25 3.62 -9.77 -3.71
N MET A 26 2.80 -8.75 -3.43
CA MET A 26 1.50 -8.60 -4.11
C MET A 26 1.65 -8.44 -5.62
N LYS A 27 2.68 -7.74 -6.10
CA LYS A 27 2.92 -7.59 -7.53
C LYS A 27 3.19 -8.95 -8.19
N VAL A 28 4.00 -9.80 -7.56
CA VAL A 28 4.25 -11.17 -8.04
C VAL A 28 2.95 -11.98 -8.12
N GLU A 29 2.11 -11.91 -7.08
CA GLU A 29 0.83 -12.62 -7.06
C GLU A 29 -0.19 -12.06 -8.07
N ILE A 30 -0.23 -10.74 -8.29
CA ILE A 30 -1.06 -10.11 -9.32
C ILE A 30 -0.59 -10.51 -10.72
N ASP A 31 0.71 -10.52 -10.96
CA ASP A 31 1.25 -10.89 -12.28
C ASP A 31 0.99 -12.38 -12.56
N ARG A 32 1.13 -13.26 -11.56
CA ARG A 32 0.64 -14.66 -11.64
C ARG A 32 -0.85 -14.76 -11.92
N PHE A 33 -1.67 -13.94 -11.27
CA PHE A 33 -3.12 -13.93 -11.50
C PHE A 33 -3.47 -13.52 -12.93
N LYS A 34 -2.77 -12.52 -13.49
CA LYS A 34 -2.96 -12.09 -14.88
C LYS A 34 -2.55 -13.15 -15.89
N GLU A 35 -1.55 -13.95 -15.57
CA GLU A 35 -1.07 -15.06 -16.41
C GLU A 35 -1.96 -16.32 -16.29
N MET A 36 -2.89 -16.36 -15.33
CA MET A 36 -3.80 -17.50 -15.22
C MET A 36 -4.76 -17.56 -16.41
N ASP A 37 -4.92 -18.79 -16.91
CA ASP A 37 -5.93 -19.14 -17.89
C ASP A 37 -7.33 -19.00 -17.27
N THR A 38 -8.02 -17.92 -17.65
CA THR A 38 -9.37 -17.58 -17.17
C THR A 38 -10.39 -18.66 -17.51
N SER A 39 -10.21 -19.44 -18.58
CA SER A 39 -11.09 -20.58 -18.90
C SER A 39 -10.94 -21.70 -17.88
N LYS A 40 -9.69 -22.00 -17.46
CA LYS A 40 -9.42 -22.99 -16.41
C LYS A 40 -9.90 -22.50 -15.05
N LEU A 41 -9.70 -21.22 -14.75
CA LEU A 41 -10.17 -20.61 -13.50
C LEU A 41 -11.69 -20.71 -13.39
N MET A 42 -12.43 -20.36 -14.45
CA MET A 42 -13.89 -20.45 -14.47
C MET A 42 -14.39 -21.90 -14.34
N LYS A 43 -13.74 -22.86 -15.01
CA LYS A 43 -14.09 -24.29 -14.86
C LYS A 43 -13.88 -24.78 -13.43
N LYS A 44 -12.77 -24.39 -12.79
CA LYS A 44 -12.51 -24.70 -11.37
C LYS A 44 -13.55 -24.06 -10.46
N ALA A 45 -13.81 -22.77 -10.63
CA ALA A 45 -14.80 -22.05 -9.83
C ALA A 45 -16.20 -22.68 -9.94
N MET A 46 -16.63 -23.05 -11.16
CA MET A 46 -17.90 -23.74 -11.38
C MET A 46 -17.93 -25.14 -10.76
N GLY A 47 -16.85 -25.91 -10.89
CA GLY A 47 -16.72 -27.22 -10.23
C GLY A 47 -16.81 -27.11 -8.71
N MET A 48 -16.17 -26.11 -8.14
CA MET A 48 -16.20 -25.82 -6.70
C MET A 48 -17.56 -25.34 -6.21
N LEU A 49 -18.26 -24.52 -7.01
CA LEU A 49 -19.64 -24.11 -6.75
C LEU A 49 -20.57 -25.32 -6.68
N MET A 50 -20.42 -26.25 -7.64
CA MET A 50 -21.21 -27.48 -7.71
C MET A 50 -20.86 -28.46 -6.58
N SER A 51 -19.62 -28.48 -6.11
CA SER A 51 -19.17 -29.34 -5.01
C SER A 51 -19.31 -28.69 -3.62
N GLY A 52 -19.76 -27.44 -3.54
CA GLY A 52 -19.92 -26.70 -2.28
C GLY A 52 -18.63 -26.34 -1.54
N ASN A 53 -17.46 -26.42 -2.19
CA ASN A 53 -16.16 -26.21 -1.53
C ASN A 53 -15.38 -25.06 -2.17
N LEU A 54 -15.81 -23.82 -1.89
CA LEU A 54 -15.16 -22.61 -2.38
C LEU A 54 -14.01 -22.20 -1.45
N SER A 55 -12.76 -22.18 -1.95
CA SER A 55 -11.59 -21.64 -1.24
C SER A 55 -10.69 -20.85 -2.18
N LEU A 56 -9.93 -19.91 -1.61
CA LEU A 56 -8.97 -19.10 -2.37
C LEU A 56 -7.83 -19.95 -2.94
N GLU A 57 -7.32 -20.93 -2.17
CA GLU A 57 -6.21 -21.76 -2.64
C GLU A 57 -6.59 -22.63 -3.83
N ALA A 58 -7.83 -23.11 -3.85
CA ALA A 58 -8.32 -23.92 -4.96
C ALA A 58 -8.41 -23.11 -6.27
N LEU A 59 -8.60 -21.79 -6.17
CA LEU A 59 -8.51 -20.82 -7.26
C LEU A 59 -7.07 -20.35 -7.56
N GLY A 60 -6.07 -20.90 -6.86
CA GLY A 60 -4.67 -20.53 -7.02
C GLY A 60 -4.29 -19.20 -6.35
N LEU A 61 -5.13 -18.70 -5.45
CA LEU A 61 -4.90 -17.47 -4.70
C LEU A 61 -4.33 -17.76 -3.31
N PRO A 62 -3.44 -16.92 -2.78
CA PRO A 62 -2.96 -17.04 -1.41
C PRO A 62 -4.10 -16.94 -0.38
N VAL A 63 -4.08 -17.78 0.65
CA VAL A 63 -5.05 -17.73 1.77
C VAL A 63 -5.10 -16.38 2.47
N ASN A 64 -3.94 -15.74 2.56
CA ASN A 64 -3.74 -14.49 3.26
C ASN A 64 -3.84 -13.29 2.33
N LEU A 65 -4.32 -13.46 1.09
CA LEU A 65 -4.40 -12.36 0.11
C LEU A 65 -5.17 -11.16 0.66
N PHE A 66 -6.33 -11.40 1.30
CA PHE A 66 -7.13 -10.31 1.88
C PHE A 66 -6.43 -9.64 3.06
N GLU A 67 -5.80 -10.42 3.93
CA GLU A 67 -5.03 -9.89 5.05
C GLU A 67 -3.84 -9.04 4.56
N GLN A 68 -3.14 -9.49 3.52
CA GLN A 68 -2.06 -8.74 2.86
C GLN A 68 -2.58 -7.43 2.24
N LEU A 69 -3.76 -7.46 1.60
CA LEU A 69 -4.38 -6.26 1.05
C LEU A 69 -4.75 -5.25 2.14
N GLU A 70 -5.35 -5.69 3.25
CA GLU A 70 -5.68 -4.82 4.38
C GLU A 70 -4.43 -4.23 5.05
N GLN A 71 -3.37 -5.04 5.21
CA GLN A 71 -2.10 -4.57 5.75
C GLN A 71 -1.48 -3.50 4.84
N LEU A 72 -1.52 -3.71 3.52
CA LEU A 72 -1.00 -2.74 2.57
C LEU A 72 -1.80 -1.43 2.58
N GLU A 73 -3.13 -1.52 2.65
CA GLU A 73 -4.00 -0.34 2.75
C GLU A 73 -3.67 0.48 4.00
N LYS A 74 -3.56 -0.17 5.17
CA LYS A 74 -3.23 0.49 6.44
C LYS A 74 -1.86 1.19 6.38
N LEU A 75 -0.83 0.50 5.91
CA LEU A 75 0.52 1.06 5.79
C LEU A 75 0.56 2.25 4.83
N ASN A 76 -0.06 2.11 3.65
CA ASN A 76 -0.16 3.19 2.67
C ASN A 76 -0.95 4.39 3.20
N GLY A 77 -2.04 4.16 3.94
CA GLY A 77 -2.84 5.21 4.56
C GLY A 77 -2.01 6.05 5.53
N VAL A 78 -1.26 5.40 6.44
CA VAL A 78 -0.38 6.09 7.39
C VAL A 78 0.73 6.85 6.67
N ALA A 79 1.42 6.22 5.72
CA ALA A 79 2.51 6.85 4.97
C ALA A 79 2.04 8.09 4.18
N ARG A 80 0.92 7.97 3.46
CA ARG A 80 0.33 9.08 2.68
C ARG A 80 -0.11 10.24 3.57
N ASN A 81 -0.68 9.95 4.74
CA ASN A 81 -1.09 10.99 5.69
C ASN A 81 0.12 11.74 6.26
N LYS A 82 1.19 11.01 6.62
CA LYS A 82 2.45 11.63 7.09
C LYS A 82 3.08 12.50 6.00
N TYR A 83 3.18 11.97 4.78
CA TYR A 83 3.72 12.73 3.66
C TYR A 83 2.89 13.98 3.34
N ARG A 84 1.55 13.87 3.35
CA ARG A 84 0.66 15.03 3.17
C ARG A 84 0.92 16.10 4.23
N ALA A 85 1.08 15.72 5.49
CA ALA A 85 1.39 16.66 6.56
C ALA A 85 2.74 17.38 6.33
N VAL A 86 3.76 16.67 5.85
CA VAL A 86 5.05 17.26 5.46
C VAL A 86 4.89 18.23 4.30
N VAL A 87 4.17 17.84 3.24
CA VAL A 87 3.94 18.70 2.07
C VAL A 87 3.19 19.98 2.46
N VAL A 88 2.15 19.88 3.29
CA VAL A 88 1.39 21.04 3.79
C VAL A 88 2.29 21.96 4.62
N ALA A 89 3.08 21.41 5.54
CA ALA A 89 4.00 22.20 6.35
C ALA A 89 5.05 22.92 5.49
N ASN A 90 5.56 22.25 4.44
CA ASN A 90 6.49 22.86 3.50
C ASN A 90 5.82 23.97 2.68
N GLN A 91 4.56 23.81 2.27
CA GLN A 91 3.79 24.85 1.57
C GLN A 91 3.59 26.08 2.45
N GLU A 92 3.23 25.91 3.72
CA GLU A 92 3.07 27.01 4.67
C GLU A 92 4.40 27.75 4.89
N GLN A 93 5.51 27.03 5.01
CA GLN A 93 6.84 27.63 5.15
C GLN A 93 7.24 28.42 3.90
N LEU A 94 7.07 27.86 2.71
CA LEU A 94 7.43 28.52 1.45
C LEU A 94 6.51 29.72 1.14
N GLY A 95 5.21 29.61 1.39
CA GLY A 95 4.28 30.74 1.22
C GLY A 95 4.58 31.90 2.18
N GLY A 96 5.06 31.62 3.38
CA GLY A 96 5.56 32.63 4.31
C GLY A 96 6.84 33.31 3.85
N VAL A 97 7.71 32.62 3.11
CA VAL A 97 8.97 33.17 2.56
C VAL A 97 8.70 33.99 1.29
N GLU A 98 7.86 33.51 0.36
CA GLU A 98 7.46 34.27 -0.83
C GLU A 98 6.79 35.59 -0.45
N SER A 99 5.94 35.60 0.59
CA SER A 99 5.25 36.81 1.07
C SER A 99 6.19 37.90 1.60
N VAL A 100 7.39 37.54 2.09
CA VAL A 100 8.38 38.47 2.63
C VAL A 100 9.23 39.08 1.52
N GLU A 101 9.52 38.33 0.44
CA GLU A 101 10.28 38.86 -0.70
C GLU A 101 9.51 39.92 -1.49
N VAL A 102 8.17 39.88 -1.52
CA VAL A 102 7.37 40.90 -2.24
C VAL A 102 7.23 42.23 -1.46
N ASN A 103 7.42 42.22 -0.13
CA ASN A 103 7.26 43.42 0.71
C ASN A 103 8.55 44.22 0.93
N HIS A 104 9.64 43.84 0.28
CA HIS A 104 10.92 44.56 0.32
C HIS A 104 11.26 45.30 -1.00
N GLY A 105 10.25 45.54 -1.85
CA GLY A 105 10.35 46.35 -3.08
C GLY A 105 9.83 47.77 -2.91
#